data_AF-A0A2I0NJ74-F1
#
_entry.id   AF-A0A2I0NJ74-F1
#
_cell.length_a   1.000
_cell.length_b   1.000
_cell.length_c   1.000
_cell.angle_alpha   90.00
_cell.angle_beta   90.00
_cell.angle_gamma   90.00
#
_symmetry.space_group_name_H-M   'P 1'
#
loop_
_entity.id
_entity.type
_entity.pdbx_description
1 polymer ?
#
loop_
_entity_poly.entity_id
_entity_poly.type
_entity_poly.pdbx_seq_one_letter_code
_entity_poly.pdbx_strand_id
1 'polypeptide(L)'
;MAEDVLTTVMAFIYTIGHWIGDKIVGIIQSAAGIIIPPSIVDAVGMLVILSIFLSIAEVARKAIWIVVSIGWVLIVLRIAILMIG
;
A
#
# COMPACT_ATOMS: atom_id res chain seq x y z
N MET A 1 11.65 -20.23 -12.67
CA MET A 1 11.55 -20.28 -11.19
C MET A 1 11.20 -18.92 -10.59
N ALA A 2 12.05 -17.87 -10.69
CA ALA A 2 11.71 -16.54 -10.14
C ALA A 2 10.68 -15.76 -11.00
N GLU A 3 10.76 -15.89 -12.33
CA GLU A 3 9.78 -15.31 -13.27
C GLU A 3 8.37 -15.86 -13.04
N ASP A 4 8.25 -17.15 -12.68
CA ASP A 4 6.96 -17.78 -12.40
C ASP A 4 6.29 -17.17 -11.16
N VAL A 5 7.07 -16.89 -10.11
CA VAL A 5 6.57 -16.32 -8.86
C VAL A 5 6.11 -14.88 -9.08
N LEU A 6 6.93 -14.04 -9.73
CA LEU A 6 6.55 -12.67 -10.04
C LEU A 6 5.29 -12.62 -10.92
N THR A 7 5.23 -13.46 -11.95
CA THR A 7 4.06 -13.55 -12.83
C THR A 7 2.81 -13.98 -12.07
N THR A 8 2.93 -14.97 -11.17
CA THR A 8 1.83 -15.44 -10.33
C THR A 8 1.33 -14.34 -9.39
N VAL A 9 2.25 -13.60 -8.76
CA VAL A 9 1.91 -12.49 -7.87
C VAL A 9 1.24 -11.35 -8.65
N MET A 10 1.77 -11.00 -9.83
CA MET A 10 1.17 -9.97 -10.68
C MET A 10 -0.22 -10.38 -11.18
N ALA A 11 -0.41 -11.64 -11.58
CA ALA A 11 -1.71 -12.17 -11.97
C ALA A 11 -2.70 -12.15 -10.80
N PHE A 12 -2.25 -12.48 -9.59
CA PHE A 12 -3.06 -12.40 -8.38
C PHE A 12 -3.49 -10.96 -8.06
N ILE A 13 -2.55 -10.01 -8.10
CA ILE A 13 -2.83 -8.59 -7.88
C ILE A 13 -3.83 -8.08 -8.94
N TYR A 14 -3.62 -8.42 -10.21
CA TYR A 14 -4.54 -8.06 -11.29
C TYR A 14 -5.94 -8.65 -11.05
N THR A 15 -6.04 -9.92 -10.68
CA THR A 15 -7.32 -10.61 -10.46
C THR A 15 -8.11 -9.94 -9.34
N ILE A 16 -7.44 -9.63 -8.22
CA ILE A 16 -8.06 -8.91 -7.11
C ILE A 16 -8.45 -7.49 -7.54
N GLY A 17 -7.58 -6.80 -8.27
CA GLY A 17 -7.81 -5.45 -8.75
C GLY A 17 -9.04 -5.37 -9.63
N HIS A 18 -9.11 -6.22 -10.64
CA HIS A 18 -10.25 -6.32 -11.54
C HIS A 18 -11.54 -6.63 -10.77
N TRP A 19 -11.51 -7.60 -9.85
CA TRP A 19 -12.68 -7.95 -9.05
C TRP A 19 -13.18 -6.81 -8.16
N ILE A 20 -12.27 -6.08 -7.51
CA ILE A 20 -12.60 -4.89 -6.71
C ILE A 20 -13.16 -3.79 -7.61
N GLY A 21 -12.49 -3.53 -8.73
CA GLY A 21 -12.91 -2.55 -9.72
C GLY A 21 -14.32 -2.83 -10.21
N ASP A 22 -14.63 -4.09 -10.53
CA ASP A 22 -15.93 -4.50 -11.07
C ASP A 22 -17.04 -4.30 -10.04
N LYS A 23 -16.77 -4.62 -8.77
CA LYS A 23 -17.71 -4.34 -7.67
C LYS A 23 -17.99 -2.85 -7.51
N ILE A 24 -16.95 -2.02 -7.49
CA ILE A 24 -17.11 -0.56 -7.30
C ILE A 24 -17.83 0.05 -8.49
N VAL A 25 -17.38 -0.27 -9.71
CA VAL A 25 -17.99 0.24 -10.93
C VAL A 25 -19.42 -0.28 -11.06
N GLY A 26 -19.73 -1.52 -10.69
CA GLY A 26 -21.10 -2.04 -10.66
C GLY A 26 -22.02 -1.29 -9.70
N ILE A 27 -21.51 -0.87 -8.53
CA ILE A 27 -22.25 -0.01 -7.60
C ILE A 27 -22.50 1.36 -8.23
N ILE A 28 -21.47 1.96 -8.86
CA ILE A 28 -21.59 3.26 -9.51
C ILE A 28 -22.58 3.20 -10.69
N GLN A 29 -22.50 2.18 -11.53
CA GLN A 29 -23.42 1.97 -12.66
C GLN A 29 -24.86 1.81 -12.17
N SER A 30 -25.10 1.04 -11.09
CA SER A 30 -26.45 0.87 -10.55
C SER A 30 -27.01 2.14 -9.90
N ALA A 31 -26.16 2.96 -9.28
CA ALA A 31 -26.57 4.24 -8.69
C ALA A 31 -26.79 5.35 -9.73
N ALA A 32 -25.93 5.42 -10.76
CA ALA A 32 -25.95 6.49 -11.76
C ALA A 32 -26.77 6.16 -13.01
N GLY A 33 -27.12 4.88 -13.23
CA GLY A 33 -27.88 4.43 -14.41
C GLY A 33 -27.13 4.53 -15.73
N ILE A 34 -25.79 4.62 -15.68
CA ILE A 34 -24.92 4.72 -16.86
C ILE A 34 -24.16 3.41 -17.08
N ILE A 35 -23.81 3.14 -18.34
CA ILE A 35 -22.94 2.01 -18.70
C ILE A 35 -21.50 2.52 -18.69
N ILE A 36 -20.67 1.93 -17.83
CA ILE A 36 -19.25 2.29 -17.71
C ILE A 36 -18.40 1.30 -18.52
N PRO A 37 -17.49 1.77 -19.38
CA PRO A 37 -16.62 0.89 -20.16
C PRO A 37 -15.74 -0.02 -19.28
N PRO A 38 -15.47 -1.27 -19.71
CA PRO A 38 -14.61 -2.19 -18.96
C PRO A 38 -13.20 -1.66 -18.69
N SER A 39 -12.65 -0.80 -19.55
CA SER A 39 -11.34 -0.18 -19.36
C SER A 39 -11.27 0.70 -18.10
N ILE A 40 -12.40 1.26 -17.65
CA ILE A 40 -12.48 2.04 -16.41
C ILE A 40 -12.45 1.10 -15.20
N VAL A 41 -12.98 -0.11 -15.32
CA VAL A 41 -13.00 -1.12 -14.25
C VAL A 41 -11.59 -1.45 -13.79
N ASP A 42 -10.70 -1.74 -14.73
CA ASP A 42 -9.28 -2.02 -14.44
C ASP A 42 -8.58 -0.82 -13.80
N ALA A 43 -8.82 0.38 -14.33
CA ALA A 43 -8.24 1.60 -13.80
C ALA A 43 -8.67 1.86 -12.35
N VAL A 44 -9.97 1.72 -12.04
CA VAL A 44 -10.52 1.89 -10.69
C VAL A 44 -9.95 0.82 -9.75
N GLY A 45 -9.93 -0.44 -10.18
CA GLY A 45 -9.39 -1.55 -9.40
C GLY A 45 -7.93 -1.35 -9.00
N MET A 46 -7.10 -0.94 -9.96
CA MET A 46 -5.68 -0.66 -9.72
C MET A 46 -5.45 0.57 -8.83
N LEU A 47 -6.28 1.61 -8.96
CA LEU A 47 -6.23 2.78 -8.07
C LEU A 47 -6.53 2.40 -6.62
N VAL A 48 -7.48 1.48 -6.38
CA VAL A 48 -7.79 1.01 -5.03
C VAL A 48 -6.62 0.21 -4.45
N ILE A 49 -6.03 -0.70 -5.24
CA ILE A 49 -4.83 -1.44 -4.80
C ILE A 49 -3.71 -0.47 -4.45
N LEU A 50 -3.42 0.51 -5.31
CA LEU A 50 -2.40 1.51 -5.06
C LEU A 50 -2.67 2.27 -3.76
N SER A 51 -3.94 2.63 -3.51
CA SER A 51 -4.34 3.32 -2.27
C SER A 51 -4.10 2.47 -1.03
N ILE A 52 -4.35 1.16 -1.10
CA ILE A 52 -4.05 0.21 -0.01
C ILE A 52 -2.54 0.15 0.24
N PHE A 53 -1.74 0.01 -0.82
CA PHE A 53 -0.28 -0.01 -0.71
C PHE A 53 0.27 1.29 -0.11
N LEU A 54 -0.22 2.43 -0.56
CA LEU A 54 0.16 3.74 -0.03
C LEU A 54 -0.20 3.86 1.45
N SER A 55 -1.39 3.41 1.85
CA SER A 55 -1.82 3.43 3.25
C SER A 55 -0.88 2.61 4.15
N ILE A 56 -0.44 1.43 3.69
CA ILE A 56 0.54 0.60 4.42
C ILE A 56 1.91 1.32 4.48
N ALA A 57 2.36 1.89 3.37
CA ALA A 57 3.62 2.61 3.31
C ALA A 57 3.65 3.84 4.25
N GLU A 58 2.54 4.56 4.38
CA GLU A 58 2.40 5.68 5.31
C GLU A 58 2.53 5.24 6.78
N VAL A 59 1.89 4.13 7.16
CA VAL A 59 2.03 3.55 8.51
C VAL A 59 3.49 3.15 8.77
N ALA A 60 4.13 2.49 7.80
CA ALA A 60 5.54 2.11 7.89
C ALA A 60 6.45 3.34 8.07
N ARG A 61 6.19 4.43 7.35
CA ARG A 61 6.93 5.69 7.50
C ARG A 61 6.87 6.19 8.95
N LYS A 62 5.68 6.20 9.57
CA LYS A 62 5.53 6.66 10.96
C LYS A 62 6.31 5.78 11.94
N ALA A 63 6.28 4.46 11.75
CA ALA A 63 7.04 3.53 12.58
C ALA A 63 8.56 3.73 12.48
N ILE A 64 9.09 3.95 11.28
CA ILE A 64 10.53 4.22 11.06
C ILE A 64 10.99 5.45 11.85
N TRP A 65 10.22 6.54 11.81
CA TRP A 65 10.58 7.76 12.53
C TRP A 65 10.59 7.59 14.05
N ILE A 66 9.72 6.75 14.61
CA ILE A 66 9.72 6.41 16.04
C ILE A 66 11.02 5.67 16.39
N VAL A 67 11.38 4.63 15.62
CA VAL A 67 12.60 3.85 15.84
C VAL A 67 13.84 4.73 15.74
N VAL A 68 13.92 5.58 14.72
CA VAL A 68 15.04 6.52 14.53
C VAL A 68 15.14 7.49 15.70
N SER A 69 14.03 8.06 16.14
CA SER A 69 14.02 9.01 17.27
C SER A 69 14.51 8.35 18.57
N ILE A 70 14.05 7.13 18.85
CA ILE A 70 14.50 6.35 20.02
C ILE A 70 15.99 6.03 19.91
N GLY A 71 16.45 5.62 18.72
CA GLY A 71 17.87 5.32 18.47
C GLY A 71 18.77 6.53 18.77
N TRP A 72 18.39 7.71 18.30
CA TRP A 72 19.13 8.95 18.59
C TRP A 72 19.19 9.28 20.09
N VAL A 73 18.05 9.18 20.79
CA VAL A 73 18.00 9.42 22.25
C VAL A 73 18.92 8.45 22.99
N LEU A 74 18.91 7.16 22.64
CA LEU A 74 19.77 6.16 23.26
C LEU A 74 21.26 6.40 22.98
N ILE A 75 21.61 6.83 21.77
CA ILE A 75 22.99 7.19 21.41
C ILE A 75 23.46 8.40 22.24
N VAL A 76 22.65 9.45 22.32
CA VAL A 76 22.98 10.64 23.11
C VAL A 76 23.15 10.28 24.59
N LEU A 77 22.25 9.46 25.14
CA LEU A 77 22.34 8.98 26.51
C LEU A 77 23.64 8.18 26.74
N ARG A 78 24.00 7.31 25.79
CA ARG A 78 25.25 6.53 25.85
C ARG A 78 26.48 7.44 25.88
N ILE A 79 26.51 8.47 25.04
CA ILE A 79 27.61 9.44 24.98
C ILE A 79 27.69 10.21 26.31
N ALA A 80 26.56 10.64 26.88
CA ALA A 80 26.55 11.36 28.15
C ALA A 80 27.10 10.51 29.31
N ILE A 81 26.74 9.23 29.38
CA ILE A 81 27.27 8.30 30.40
C ILE A 81 28.80 8.17 30.27
N LEU A 82 29.31 8.05 29.05
CA LEU A 82 30.75 7.95 28.76
C LEU A 82 31.54 9.23 29.09
N MET A 83 30.90 10.38 29.21
CA MET A 83 31.58 11.64 29.56
C MET A 83 31.64 11.88 31.08
N ILE A 84 30.72 11.28 31.84
CA ILE A 84 30.59 11.49 33.29
C ILE A 84 31.34 10.38 34.07
N GLY A 85 31.40 9.16 33.51
CA GLY A 85 32.21 8.06 34.05
C GLY A 85 33.58 7.97 33.39
#